data_AF-A0A521FRZ2-F1
#
_entry.id   AF-A0A521FRZ2-F1
#
_cell.length_a   1.000
_cell.length_b   1.000
_cell.length_c   1.000
_cell.angle_alpha   90.00
_cell.angle_beta   90.00
_cell.angle_gamma   90.00
#
_symmetry.space_group_name_H-M   'P 1'
#
loop_
_entity.id
_entity.type
_entity.pdbx_description
1 polymer ?
#
loop_
_entity_poly.entity_id
_entity_poly.type
_entity_poly.pdbx_seq_one_letter_code
_entity_poly.pdbx_strand_id
1 'polypeptide(L)'
;MTGATRDTEGRNKQAAEALKGKGAFIVEIDVTSDDSVVDGVSRAAVEMGSIDMLINNAGLGAGGIQEGFTAEDWRKYLMLMFLVYSE
;
A
#
# COMPACT_ATOMS: atom_id res chain seq x y z
N MET A 1 -15.87 1.36 -4.86
CA MET A 1 -14.83 1.48 -3.83
C MET A 1 -13.49 1.17 -4.47
N THR A 2 -12.43 1.87 -4.07
CA THR A 2 -11.08 1.63 -4.61
C THR A 2 -10.20 0.96 -3.56
N GLY A 3 -9.47 -0.06 -3.96
CA GLY A 3 -8.39 -0.67 -3.17
C GLY A 3 -7.04 -0.43 -3.84
N ALA A 4 -5.99 -0.28 -3.03
CA ALA A 4 -4.63 -0.14 -3.52
C ALA A 4 -3.75 -1.26 -2.98
N THR A 5 -2.91 -1.84 -3.84
CA THR A 5 -1.91 -2.84 -3.44
C THR A 5 -0.78 -2.86 -4.46
N ARG A 6 0.46 -3.16 -4.06
CA ARG A 6 1.59 -3.36 -4.99
C ARG A 6 1.60 -4.78 -5.56
N ASP A 7 2.32 -4.99 -6.66
CA ASP A 7 2.58 -6.33 -7.20
C ASP A 7 1.27 -7.05 -7.62
N THR A 8 0.40 -6.35 -8.35
CA THR A 8 -0.95 -6.85 -8.72
C THR A 8 -0.92 -7.92 -9.80
N GLU A 9 0.19 -8.07 -10.51
CA GLU A 9 0.40 -9.16 -11.48
C GLU A 9 1.27 -10.31 -10.93
N GLY A 10 1.87 -10.14 -9.75
CA GLY A 10 2.65 -11.18 -9.07
C GLY A 10 1.97 -11.65 -7.79
N ARG A 11 2.60 -11.42 -6.64
CA ARG A 11 2.18 -12.06 -5.37
C ARG A 11 0.76 -11.70 -4.94
N ASN A 12 0.26 -10.53 -5.32
CA ASN A 12 -1.08 -10.07 -4.92
C ASN A 12 -2.14 -10.28 -6.00
N LYS A 13 -1.82 -10.95 -7.11
CA LYS A 13 -2.75 -11.14 -8.24
C LYS A 13 -4.08 -11.76 -7.87
N GLN A 14 -4.05 -12.87 -7.13
CA GLN A 14 -5.29 -13.56 -6.74
C GLN A 14 -6.18 -12.68 -5.86
N ALA A 15 -5.59 -11.94 -4.92
CA ALA A 15 -6.33 -11.01 -4.05
C ALA A 15 -6.91 -9.84 -4.85
N ALA A 16 -6.14 -9.28 -5.78
CA ALA A 16 -6.57 -8.21 -6.67
C ALA A 16 -7.75 -8.66 -7.55
N GLU A 17 -7.67 -9.85 -8.16
CA GLU A 17 -8.75 -10.42 -8.98
C GLU A 17 -10.01 -10.70 -8.15
N ALA A 18 -9.86 -11.24 -6.93
CA ALA A 18 -10.98 -11.50 -6.04
C ALA A 18 -11.72 -10.20 -5.63
N LEU A 19 -10.99 -9.11 -5.39
CA LEU A 19 -11.58 -7.82 -5.08
C LEU A 19 -12.23 -7.17 -6.32
N LYS A 20 -11.60 -7.26 -7.50
CA LYS A 20 -12.19 -6.84 -8.78
C LYS A 20 -13.51 -7.57 -9.03
N GLY A 21 -13.57 -8.88 -8.79
CA GLY A 21 -14.80 -9.69 -8.91
C GLY A 21 -15.93 -9.29 -7.96
N LYS A 22 -15.61 -8.53 -6.90
CA LYS A 22 -16.59 -7.92 -5.97
C LYS A 22 -16.93 -6.46 -6.29
N GLY A 23 -16.45 -5.94 -7.42
CA GLY A 23 -16.70 -4.57 -7.88
C GLY A 23 -15.76 -3.51 -7.29
N ALA A 24 -14.63 -3.92 -6.69
CA ALA A 24 -13.60 -2.96 -6.29
C ALA A 24 -12.73 -2.57 -7.48
N PHE A 25 -12.44 -1.28 -7.63
CA PHE A 25 -11.38 -0.82 -8.52
C PHE A 25 -10.03 -1.01 -7.84
N ILE A 26 -9.08 -1.69 -8.49
CA ILE A 26 -7.76 -1.95 -7.90
C ILE A 26 -6.70 -1.14 -8.62
N VAL A 27 -6.00 -0.30 -7.86
CA VAL A 27 -4.87 0.50 -8.34
C VAL A 27 -3.57 -0.06 -7.78
N GLU A 28 -2.54 -0.16 -8.63
CA GLU A 28 -1.22 -0.55 -8.17
C GLU A 28 -0.51 0.63 -7.50
N ILE A 29 -0.11 0.47 -6.24
CA ILE A 29 0.62 1.48 -5.47
C ILE A 29 1.68 0.79 -4.60
N ASP A 30 2.94 1.18 -4.77
CA ASP A 30 4.00 0.91 -3.79
C ASP A 30 4.24 2.15 -2.93
N VAL A 31 3.77 2.11 -1.69
CA VAL A 31 3.84 3.26 -0.76
C VAL A 31 5.26 3.64 -0.36
N THR A 32 6.28 2.84 -0.70
CA THR A 32 7.69 3.23 -0.50
C THR A 32 8.25 4.09 -1.63
N SER A 33 7.44 4.43 -2.64
CA SER A 33 7.79 5.25 -3.80
C SER A 33 6.80 6.40 -3.97
N ASP A 34 7.28 7.64 -3.80
CA ASP A 34 6.44 8.84 -3.92
C ASP A 34 5.76 8.94 -5.29
N ASP A 35 6.51 8.68 -6.38
CA ASP A 35 5.97 8.68 -7.74
C ASP A 35 4.83 7.67 -7.89
N SER A 36 5.00 6.46 -7.31
CA SER A 36 3.96 5.43 -7.35
C SER A 36 2.71 5.85 -6.58
N VAL A 37 2.87 6.57 -5.45
CA VAL A 37 1.76 7.08 -4.66
C VAL A 37 1.01 8.17 -5.43
N VAL A 38 1.72 9.15 -6.00
CA VAL A 38 1.13 10.26 -6.76
C VAL A 38 0.32 9.74 -7.96
N ASP A 39 0.91 8.84 -8.75
CA ASP A 39 0.23 8.26 -9.91
C ASP A 39 -0.98 7.43 -9.50
N GLY A 40 -0.85 6.64 -8.44
CA GLY A 40 -1.91 5.78 -7.93
C GLY A 40 -3.10 6.56 -7.38
N VAL A 41 -2.85 7.57 -6.56
CA VAL A 41 -3.88 8.44 -5.99
C VAL A 41 -4.58 9.22 -7.11
N SER A 42 -3.83 9.73 -8.09
CA SER A 42 -4.41 10.42 -9.25
C SER A 42 -5.37 9.53 -10.03
N ARG A 43 -4.98 8.27 -10.29
CA ARG A 43 -5.85 7.29 -10.96
C ARG A 43 -7.09 6.96 -10.13
N ALA A 44 -6.93 6.78 -8.82
CA ALA A 44 -8.05 6.52 -7.92
C ALA A 44 -9.04 7.69 -7.88
N ALA A 45 -8.54 8.92 -7.85
CA ALA A 45 -9.36 10.13 -7.85
C ALA A 45 -10.12 10.31 -9.18
N VAL A 46 -9.49 10.03 -10.32
CA VAL A 46 -10.16 10.07 -11.64
C VAL A 46 -11.32 9.07 -11.71
N GLU A 47 -11.10 7.84 -11.24
CA GLU A 47 -12.14 6.80 -11.27
C GLU A 47 -13.30 7.12 -10.31
N MET A 48 -13.00 7.64 -9.13
CA MET A 48 -14.00 7.87 -8.07
C MET A 48 -14.65 9.27 -8.11
N GLY A 49 -14.08 10.22 -8.86
CA GLY A 49 -14.48 11.63 -8.89
C GLY A 49 -13.99 12.45 -7.69
N SER A 50 -13.96 11.85 -6.49
CA SER A 50 -13.37 12.41 -5.27
C SER A 50 -12.87 11.29 -4.35
N ILE A 51 -12.00 11.63 -3.39
CA ILE A 51 -11.58 10.74 -2.31
C ILE A 51 -11.98 11.40 -0.99
N ASP A 52 -13.07 10.93 -0.39
CA ASP A 52 -13.58 11.48 0.88
C ASP A 52 -12.92 10.86 2.11
N MET A 53 -12.41 9.63 1.97
CA MET A 53 -11.75 8.88 3.04
C MET A 53 -10.54 8.14 2.50
N LEU A 54 -9.43 8.24 3.22
CA LEU A 54 -8.20 7.50 2.98
C LEU A 54 -7.90 6.61 4.19
N ILE A 55 -7.59 5.34 3.94
CA ILE A 55 -7.19 4.39 4.98
C ILE A 55 -5.76 3.95 4.69
N ASN A 56 -4.83 4.51 5.44
CA ASN A 56 -3.41 4.22 5.39
C ASN A 56 -3.11 2.86 6.09
N ASN A 57 -3.47 1.76 5.42
CA ASN A 57 -3.41 0.40 5.96
C ASN A 57 -2.13 -0.37 5.57
N ALA A 58 -1.18 0.25 4.88
CA ALA A 58 0.06 -0.43 4.53
C ALA A 58 0.92 -0.67 5.78
N GLY A 59 1.46 -1.87 5.91
CA GLY A 59 2.24 -2.26 7.08
C GLY A 59 3.20 -3.40 6.76
N LEU A 60 4.24 -3.49 7.59
CA LEU A 60 5.20 -4.59 7.57
C LEU A 60 5.11 -5.26 8.93
N GLY A 61 4.95 -6.59 8.95
CA GLY A 61 5.06 -7.38 10.17
C GLY A 61 6.50 -7.90 10.33
N ALA A 62 7.07 -7.79 11.54
CA ALA A 62 8.35 -8.39 11.90
C ALA A 62 8.13 -9.55 12.86
N GLY A 63 8.67 -10.72 12.53
CA GLY A 63 8.74 -11.85 13.46
C GLY A 63 10.14 -12.00 14.03
N GLY A 64 10.26 -12.34 15.31
CA GLY A 64 11.54 -12.65 15.96
C GLY A 64 11.84 -11.80 17.18
N ILE A 65 13.00 -12.05 17.79
CA ILE A 65 13.53 -11.29 18.92
C ILE A 65 14.08 -9.96 18.38
N GLN A 66 13.54 -8.85 18.86
CA GLN A 66 13.85 -7.50 18.36
C GLN A 66 15.34 -7.13 18.53
N GLU A 67 15.99 -7.68 19.55
CA GLU A 67 17.42 -7.52 19.82
C GLU A 67 18.32 -8.13 18.73
N GLY A 68 17.77 -9.02 17.90
CA GLY A 68 18.46 -9.59 16.74
C GLY A 68 18.32 -8.76 15.46
N PHE A 69 17.56 -7.66 15.48
CA PHE A 69 17.29 -6.88 14.27
C PHE A 69 18.49 -6.00 13.94
N THR A 70 18.80 -5.92 12.65
CA THR A 70 19.82 -5.00 12.15
C THR A 70 19.28 -3.57 12.11
N ALA A 71 20.17 -2.58 12.01
CA ALA A 71 19.77 -1.19 11.77
C ALA A 71 19.00 -1.02 10.45
N GLU A 72 19.23 -1.89 9.47
CA GLU A 72 18.49 -1.86 8.22
C GLU A 72 17.05 -2.39 8.37
N ASP A 73 16.86 -3.44 9.18
CA ASP A 73 15.51 -3.93 9.50
C ASP A 73 14.70 -2.82 10.17
N TRP A 74 15.27 -2.18 11.19
CA TRP A 74 14.63 -1.05 11.87
C TRP A 74 14.30 0.11 10.93
N ARG A 75 15.22 0.45 10.02
CA ARG A 75 14.98 1.51 9.02
C ARG A 75 13.79 1.15 8.13
N LYS A 76 13.71 -0.08 7.64
CA LYS A 76 12.58 -0.54 6.80
C LYS A 76 11.26 -0.50 7.57
N TYR A 77 11.24 -0.97 8.83
CA TYR A 77 10.05 -0.92 9.69
C TYR A 77 9.59 0.50 9.96
N LEU A 78 10.50 1.36 10.41
CA LEU A 78 10.18 2.73 10.77
C LEU A 78 9.79 3.56 9.54
N MET A 79 10.50 3.39 8.42
CA MET A 79 10.16 4.09 7.18
C MET A 79 8.75 3.74 6.72
N LEU A 80 8.40 2.46 6.61
CA LEU A 80 7.07 2.09 6.14
C LEU A 80 5.97 2.51 7.12
N MET A 81 6.18 2.33 8.42
CA MET A 81 5.18 2.76 9.40
C MET A 81 5.03 4.29 9.37
N PHE A 82 6.13 5.04 9.43
CA PHE A 82 6.05 6.50 9.49
C PHE A 82 5.48 7.12 8.22
N LEU A 83 5.92 6.66 7.04
CA LEU A 83 5.51 7.24 5.75
C LEU A 83 4.03 6.97 5.43
N VAL A 84 3.46 5.91 6.01
CA VAL A 84 2.03 5.62 5.92
C VAL A 84 1.21 6.48 6.90
N TYR A 85 1.80 7.08 7.94
CA TYR A 85 1.08 7.93 8.92
C TYR A 85 1.52 9.40 8.92
N SER A 86 2.50 9.78 8.11
CA SER A 86 2.93 11.16 7.95
C SER A 86 2.16 11.80 6.79
N GLU A 87 1.28 12.73 7.16
CA GLU A 87 0.35 13.53 6.34
C GLU A 87 -1.00 12.87 5.98
#